data_AF-A0A1I0WM55-F1
#
_entry.id   AF-A0A1I0WM55-F1
#
_cell.length_a   1.000
_cell.length_b   1.000
_cell.length_c   1.000
_cell.angle_alpha   90.00
_cell.angle_beta   90.00
_cell.angle_gamma   90.00
#
_symmetry.space_group_name_H-M   'P 1'
#
loop_
_entity.id
_entity.type
_entity.pdbx_description
1 polymer ?
#
loop_
_entity_poly.entity_id
_entity_poly.type
_entity_poly.pdbx_seq_one_letter_code
_entity_poly.pdbx_strand_id
1 'polypeptide(L)'
;MAVQLARTRGAKVIGTASEANHDYLRKLGAIPINYGEELVENVKNIVPKGIDAALDAAGSEALDASIKLVPSNDRIITTASRHHVEKTGVKTVVGERTQA
;
A
#
# COMPACT_ATOMS: atom_id res chain seq x y z
N MET A 1 -5.26 -4.76 9.95
CA MET A 1 -5.26 -6.20 9.62
C MET A 1 -4.35 -6.58 8.45
N ALA A 2 -4.29 -5.81 7.36
CA ALA A 2 -3.51 -6.17 6.16
C ALA A 2 -2.05 -6.56 6.43
N VAL A 3 -1.34 -5.78 7.27
CA VAL A 3 0.06 -6.07 7.66
C VAL A 3 0.21 -7.47 8.22
N GLN A 4 -0.60 -7.84 9.21
CA GLN A 4 -0.51 -9.13 9.89
C GLN A 4 -0.85 -10.28 8.94
N LEU A 5 -1.88 -10.13 8.10
CA LEU A 5 -2.24 -11.14 7.10
C LEU A 5 -1.15 -11.37 6.06
N ALA A 6 -0.44 -10.33 5.64
CA ALA A 6 0.69 -10.43 4.73
C ALA A 6 1.90 -11.08 5.42
N ARG A 7 2.19 -10.69 6.68
CA ARG A 7 3.24 -11.30 7.51
C ARG A 7 3.02 -12.80 7.72
N THR A 8 1.80 -13.23 8.03
CA THR A 8 1.45 -14.65 8.18
C THR A 8 1.64 -15.44 6.88
N ARG A 9 1.57 -14.77 5.73
CA ARG A 9 1.88 -15.34 4.41
C ARG A 9 3.37 -15.28 4.04
N GLY A 10 4.24 -14.85 4.96
CA GLY A 10 5.69 -14.78 4.75
C GLY A 10 6.19 -13.49 4.09
N ALA A 11 5.33 -12.49 3.87
CA ALA A 11 5.76 -11.25 3.22
C ALA A 11 6.67 -10.39 4.13
N LYS A 12 7.59 -9.65 3.52
CA LYS A 12 8.22 -8.47 4.12
C LYS A 12 7.29 -7.28 3.87
N VAL A 13 6.81 -6.65 4.93
CA VAL A 13 5.81 -5.58 4.81
C VAL A 13 6.44 -4.23 5.11
N ILE A 14 6.27 -3.28 4.20
CA ILE A 14 6.50 -1.85 4.43
C ILE A 14 5.14 -1.21 4.68
N GLY A 15 5.03 -0.40 5.73
CA GLY A 15 3.79 0.30 6.09
C GLY A 15 4.02 1.80 6.13
N THR A 16 3.09 2.57 5.56
CA THR A 16 3.14 4.03 5.56
C THR A 16 2.25 4.59 6.67
N ALA A 17 2.80 5.46 7.51
CA ALA A 17 2.07 6.23 8.51
C ALA A 17 2.93 7.42 9.00
N SER A 18 2.32 8.37 9.69
CA SER A 18 3.07 9.41 10.38
C SER A 18 3.98 8.82 11.46
N GLU A 19 5.06 9.52 11.82
CA GLU A 19 6.05 9.07 12.81
C GLU A 19 5.42 8.63 14.14
N ALA A 20 4.41 9.36 14.59
CA ALA A 20 3.66 9.05 15.81
C ALA A 20 3.05 7.63 15.82
N ASN A 21 2.84 7.04 14.64
CA ASN A 21 2.27 5.70 14.47
C ASN A 21 3.33 4.63 14.12
N HIS A 22 4.61 4.97 14.02
CA HIS A 22 5.64 4.01 13.61
C HIS A 22 5.78 2.86 14.61
N ASP A 23 5.68 3.13 15.90
CA ASP A 23 5.73 2.07 16.92
C ASP A 23 4.55 1.11 16.78
N TYR A 24 3.39 1.60 16.37
CA TYR A 24 2.25 0.75 16.09
C TYR A 24 2.49 -0.12 14.84
N LEU A 25 3.04 0.44 13.76
CA LEU A 25 3.43 -0.34 12.58
C LEU A 25 4.45 -1.44 12.90
N ARG A 26 5.46 -1.12 13.72
CA ARG A 26 6.44 -2.11 14.19
C ARG A 26 5.78 -3.25 14.97
N LYS A 27 4.85 -2.92 15.88
CA LYS A 27 4.06 -3.93 16.64
C LYS A 27 3.24 -4.84 15.72
N LEU A 28 2.74 -4.33 14.59
CA LEU A 28 2.04 -5.13 13.60
C LEU A 28 2.99 -5.99 12.73
N GLY A 29 4.29 -5.71 12.77
CA GLY A 29 5.33 -6.41 12.01
C GLY A 29 5.70 -5.76 10.68
N ALA A 30 5.37 -4.49 10.47
CA ALA A 30 5.80 -3.72 9.30
C ALA A 30 7.09 -2.92 9.56
N ILE A 31 7.82 -2.62 8.49
CA ILE A 31 8.85 -1.59 8.45
C ILE A 31 8.16 -0.24 8.22
N PRO A 32 8.19 0.69 9.18
CA PRO A 32 7.49 1.95 9.06
C PRO A 32 8.23 2.94 8.14
N ILE A 33 7.49 3.68 7.33
CA ILE A 33 7.96 4.84 6.56
C ILE A 33 6.93 5.97 6.66
N ASN A 34 7.37 7.22 6.63
CA ASN A 34 6.48 8.36 6.50
C ASN A 34 5.79 8.38 5.12
N TYR A 35 4.51 8.72 5.10
CA TYR A 35 3.86 9.14 3.86
C TYR A 35 4.34 10.55 3.47
N GLY A 36 4.07 10.96 2.23
CA GLY A 36 4.37 12.30 1.71
C GLY A 36 5.16 12.25 0.40
N GLU A 37 5.68 13.41 0.00
CA GLU A 37 6.33 13.62 -1.30
C GLU A 37 7.51 12.66 -1.54
N GLU A 38 8.29 12.37 -0.50
CA GLU A 38 9.50 11.52 -0.57
C GLU A 38 9.20 10.02 -0.45
N LEU A 39 7.92 9.60 -0.46
CA LEU A 39 7.55 8.22 -0.22
C LEU A 39 8.22 7.25 -1.21
N VAL A 40 8.30 7.63 -2.49
CA VAL A 40 8.88 6.76 -3.54
C VAL A 40 10.37 6.55 -3.30
N GLU A 41 11.11 7.62 -3.02
CA GLU A 41 12.54 7.61 -2.73
C GLU A 41 12.82 6.79 -1.46
N ASN A 42 12.05 7.03 -0.40
CA ASN A 42 12.18 6.31 0.86
C ASN A 42 11.96 4.80 0.70
N VAL A 43 10.97 4.39 -0.09
CA VAL A 43 10.75 2.96 -0.37
C VAL A 43 11.90 2.36 -1.16
N LYS A 44 12.38 3.04 -2.21
CA LYS A 44 13.51 2.55 -3.04
C LYS A 44 14.79 2.36 -2.23
N ASN A 45 15.03 3.20 -1.22
CA ASN A 45 16.18 3.05 -0.31
C ASN A 45 16.11 1.77 0.53
N ILE A 46 14.91 1.29 0.84
CA ILE A 46 14.70 0.06 1.65
C ILE A 46 14.65 -1.20 0.77
N VAL A 47 14.07 -1.08 -0.42
CA VAL A 47 13.90 -2.18 -1.38
C VAL A 47 14.33 -1.74 -2.78
N PRO A 48 15.65 -1.70 -3.06
CA PRO A 48 16.16 -1.23 -4.35
C PRO A 48 15.75 -2.13 -5.53
N LYS A 49 15.28 -3.34 -5.26
CA LYS A 49 14.75 -4.29 -6.26
C LYS A 49 13.27 -4.04 -6.61
N GLY A 50 12.61 -3.08 -5.97
CA GLY A 50 11.19 -2.77 -6.17
C GLY A 50 10.26 -3.46 -5.17
N ILE A 51 8.96 -3.23 -5.36
CA ILE A 51 7.86 -3.77 -4.54
C ILE A 51 7.08 -4.80 -5.36
N ASP A 52 6.81 -5.97 -4.78
CA ASP A 52 6.07 -7.04 -5.47
C ASP A 52 4.57 -6.74 -5.67
N ALA A 53 3.96 -6.06 -4.71
CA ALA A 53 2.53 -5.72 -4.71
C ALA A 53 2.23 -4.57 -3.73
N ALA A 54 1.16 -3.83 -3.98
CA ALA A 54 0.69 -2.76 -3.09
C ALA A 54 -0.80 -2.91 -2.74
N LEU A 55 -1.12 -2.64 -1.48
CA LEU A 55 -2.50 -2.45 -1.00
C LEU A 55 -2.64 -1.00 -0.55
N ASP A 56 -3.40 -0.23 -1.32
CA ASP A 56 -3.71 1.16 -1.02
C ASP A 56 -5.03 1.27 -0.24
N ALA A 57 -4.94 1.85 0.96
CA ALA A 57 -6.08 2.19 1.79
C ALA A 57 -6.13 3.69 2.13
N ALA A 58 -5.27 4.50 1.51
CA ALA A 58 -5.18 5.94 1.73
C ALA A 58 -5.70 6.74 0.53
N GLY A 59 -5.45 6.25 -0.68
CA GLY A 59 -5.82 6.92 -1.93
C GLY A 59 -4.84 8.02 -2.35
N SER A 60 -5.24 8.77 -3.38
CA SER A 60 -4.54 9.97 -3.87
C SER A 60 -3.03 9.72 -4.08
N GLU A 61 -2.17 10.54 -3.46
CA GLU A 61 -0.71 10.51 -3.61
C GLU A 61 -0.09 9.15 -3.22
N ALA A 62 -0.67 8.44 -2.25
CA ALA A 62 -0.18 7.11 -1.84
C ALA A 62 -0.41 6.06 -2.94
N LEU A 63 -1.51 6.19 -3.69
CA LEU A 63 -1.78 5.33 -4.84
C LEU A 63 -0.83 5.66 -6.00
N ASP A 64 -0.57 6.93 -6.26
CA ASP A 64 0.39 7.34 -7.29
C ASP A 64 1.81 6.84 -6.99
N ALA A 65 2.22 6.88 -5.72
CA ALA A 65 3.48 6.27 -5.29
C ALA A 65 3.49 4.75 -5.54
N SER A 66 2.38 4.06 -5.26
CA SER A 66 2.25 2.62 -5.52
C SER A 66 2.39 2.28 -7.00
N ILE A 67 1.77 3.08 -7.89
CA ILE A 67 1.87 2.91 -9.35
C ILE A 67 3.32 3.09 -9.84
N LYS A 68 4.08 4.00 -9.23
CA LYS A 68 5.50 4.21 -9.57
C LYS A 68 6.43 3.11 -9.04
N LEU A 69 6.03 2.41 -7.98
CA LEU A 69 6.89 1.46 -7.24
C LEU A 69 6.66 0.00 -7.62
N VAL A 70 5.44 -0.35 -8.04
CA VAL A 70 5.06 -1.72 -8.37
C VAL A 70 5.14 -1.92 -9.89
N PRO A 71 5.77 -3.00 -10.38
CA PRO A 71 6.06 -3.18 -11.81
C PRO A 71 4.82 -3.39 -12.69
N SER A 72 3.66 -3.67 -12.12
CA SER A 72 2.41 -3.89 -12.84
C SER A 72 1.22 -3.43 -12.00
N ASN A 73 0.29 -2.70 -12.62
CA ASN A 73 -0.93 -2.21 -11.97
C ASN A 73 -1.85 -3.35 -11.51
N ASP A 74 -1.70 -4.54 -12.09
CA ASP A 74 -2.47 -5.75 -11.76
C ASP A 74 -2.14 -6.32 -10.38
N ARG A 75 -1.01 -5.87 -9.82
CA ARG A 75 -0.47 -6.18 -8.48
C ARG A 75 -0.80 -5.08 -7.45
N ILE A 76 -1.56 -4.07 -7.85
CA ILE A 76 -2.02 -2.99 -6.97
C ILE A 76 -3.51 -3.18 -6.74
N ILE A 77 -3.93 -3.07 -5.47
CA ILE A 77 -5.34 -3.04 -5.08
C ILE A 77 -5.58 -1.78 -4.26
N THR A 78 -6.59 -0.98 -4.60
CA THR A 78 -7.05 0.15 -3.79
C THR A 78 -8.45 -0.09 -3.22
N THR A 79 -8.65 0.26 -1.95
CA THR A 79 -9.98 0.34 -1.32
C THR A 79 -10.47 1.78 -1.14
N ALA A 80 -9.62 2.78 -1.40
CA ALA A 80 -9.87 4.17 -1.06
C ALA A 80 -10.20 5.06 -2.27
N SER A 81 -9.75 4.70 -3.48
CA SER A 81 -9.81 5.61 -4.64
C SER A 81 -10.50 5.00 -5.86
N ARG A 82 -11.84 4.98 -5.88
CA ARG A 82 -12.62 4.54 -7.06
C ARG A 82 -12.36 5.40 -8.30
N HIS A 83 -12.24 6.71 -8.15
CA HIS A 83 -11.99 7.62 -9.29
C HIS A 83 -10.61 7.45 -9.93
N HIS A 84 -9.61 6.95 -9.18
CA HIS A 84 -8.28 6.69 -9.73
C HIS A 84 -8.21 5.35 -10.49
N VAL A 85 -9.03 4.37 -10.11
CA VAL A 85 -9.11 3.05 -10.76
C VAL A 85 -9.45 3.19 -12.24
N GLU A 86 -10.45 4.02 -12.57
CA GLU A 86 -10.92 4.24 -13.94
C GLU A 86 -9.82 4.80 -14.87
N LYS A 87 -8.85 5.53 -14.32
CA LYS A 87 -7.78 6.18 -15.10
C LYS A 87 -6.48 5.40 -15.13
N THR A 88 -6.25 4.51 -14.17
CA THR A 88 -4.93 3.90 -13.92
C THR A 88 -4.90 2.39 -14.20
N GLY A 89 -6.05 1.73 -14.32
CA GLY A 89 -6.12 0.27 -14.51
C GLY A 89 -5.78 -0.54 -13.24
N VAL A 90 -5.62 0.13 -12.09
CA VAL A 90 -5.46 -0.51 -10.78
C VAL A 90 -6.74 -1.24 -10.37
N LYS A 91 -6.63 -2.38 -9.69
CA LYS A 91 -7.80 -3.12 -9.21
C LYS A 91 -8.41 -2.48 -7.97
N THR A 92 -9.72 -2.62 -7.81
CA THR A 92 -10.41 -2.25 -6.57
C THR A 92 -11.27 -3.39 -6.06
N VAL A 93 -11.53 -3.37 -4.76
CA VAL A 93 -12.47 -4.30 -4.13
C VAL A 93 -13.82 -3.60 -4.02
N VAL A 94 -14.81 -4.15 -4.71
CA VAL A 94 -16.21 -3.73 -4.57
C VAL A 94 -16.90 -4.76 -3.71
N GLY A 95 -17.44 -4.35 -2.56
CA GLY A 95 -18.27 -5.23 -1.76
C GLY A 95 -19.64 -5.38 -2.39
N GLU A 96 -20.08 -6.61 -2.64
CA GLU A 96 -21.51 -6.89 -2.82
C GLU A 96 -22.17 -6.90 -1.45
N ARG A 97 -23.16 -6.02 -1.26
CA ARG A 97 -23.96 -6.03 -0.04
C ARG A 97 -24.85 -7.26 -0.06
N THR A 98 -24.67 -8.14 0.91
CA THR A 98 -25.41 -9.40 1.01
C THR A 98 -26.80 -9.27 1.63
N GLN A 99 -27.16 -8.12 2.18
CA GLN A 99 -28.55 -7.76 2.57
C GLN A 99 -28.79 -6.25 2.34
N ALA A 100 -30.02 -5.92 1.93
CA ALA A 100 -30.53 -4.56 1.75
C ALA A 100 -31.19 -4.04 3.03
#